data_AF-A0A1D6XS27-F1
#
_entry.id   AF-A0A1D6XS27-F1
#
_cell.length_a   1.000
_cell.length_b   1.000
_cell.length_c   1.000
_cell.angle_alpha   90.00
_cell.angle_beta   90.00
_cell.angle_gamma   90.00
#
_symmetry.space_group_name_H-M   'P 1'
#
loop_
_entity.id
_entity.type
_entity.pdbx_description
1 polymer ?
#
loop_
_entity_poly.entity_id
_entity_poly.type
_entity_poly.pdbx_seq_one_letter_code
_entity_poly.pdbx_strand_id
1 'polypeptide(L)'
;MNWLDIAGTIIGLVYIYQEYKASIWLWVTGLIMPMVYMFVYYEAGLYADFGMQVYYVLAAIYGLLVWKYGKKRNQKTEELPITKIKRSLLLPSLLFFLAAWGALYFILIRFTNSTVPVLDSFGNSLSFVGLWWLSRKYIEQWWVWIVVDIELSALYAYKEIYFTSGLYALYVVIAVAGYFKWKRVMAEEAQGISMKS
;
A
#
# COMPACT_ATOMS: atom_id res chain seq x y z
N MET A 1 -13.81 -15.54 15.01
CA MET A 1 -13.43 -14.26 14.37
C MET A 1 -13.71 -13.15 15.36
N ASN A 2 -12.71 -12.36 15.72
CA ASN A 2 -12.91 -11.20 16.58
C ASN A 2 -13.62 -10.10 15.76
N TRP A 3 -14.37 -9.20 16.40
CA TRP A 3 -15.04 -8.09 15.70
C TRP A 3 -14.02 -7.21 14.94
N LEU A 4 -12.78 -7.12 15.44
CA LEU A 4 -11.66 -6.45 14.78
C LEU A 4 -11.29 -7.08 13.43
N ASP A 5 -11.35 -8.41 13.29
CA ASP A 5 -11.02 -9.09 12.04
C ASP A 5 -12.06 -8.79 10.95
N ILE A 6 -13.34 -8.76 11.35
CA ILE A 6 -14.46 -8.43 10.46
C ILE A 6 -14.36 -6.95 10.04
N ALA A 7 -14.18 -6.06 11.01
CA ALA A 7 -14.03 -4.62 10.75
C ALA A 7 -12.83 -4.35 9.84
N GLY A 8 -11.67 -4.94 10.14
CA GLY A 8 -10.46 -4.84 9.33
C GLY A 8 -10.65 -5.35 7.91
N THR A 9 -11.35 -6.48 7.74
CA THR A 9 -11.66 -7.03 6.41
C THR A 9 -12.55 -6.08 5.60
N ILE A 10 -13.61 -5.54 6.20
CA ILE A 10 -14.51 -4.61 5.53
C ILE A 10 -13.76 -3.34 5.13
N ILE A 11 -12.97 -2.78 6.04
CA ILE A 11 -12.18 -1.56 5.78
C ILE A 11 -11.14 -1.82 4.69
N GLY A 12 -10.48 -2.99 4.70
CA GLY A 12 -9.53 -3.41 3.66
C GLY A 12 -10.18 -3.53 2.28
N LEU A 13 -11.36 -4.16 2.19
CA LEU A 13 -12.12 -4.27 0.94
C LEU A 13 -12.58 -2.90 0.42
N VAL A 14 -13.01 -2.01 1.32
CA VAL A 14 -13.36 -0.64 0.97
C VAL A 14 -12.12 0.12 0.50
N TYR A 15 -10.98 -0.04 1.16
CA TYR A 15 -9.71 0.58 0.77
C TYR A 15 -9.29 0.17 -0.64
N ILE A 16 -9.17 -1.13 -0.93
CA ILE A 16 -8.72 -1.63 -2.23
C ILE A 16 -9.71 -1.28 -3.35
N TYR A 17 -11.01 -1.21 -3.05
CA TYR A 17 -12.01 -0.74 -4.01
C TYR A 17 -11.82 0.75 -4.37
N GLN A 18 -11.50 1.59 -3.40
CA GLN A 18 -11.22 3.01 -3.63
C GLN A 18 -9.92 3.19 -4.41
N GLU A 19 -8.89 2.40 -4.11
CA GLU A 19 -7.64 2.36 -4.86
C GLU A 19 -7.88 1.92 -6.32
N TYR A 20 -8.66 0.85 -6.52
CA TYR A 20 -9.11 0.41 -7.84
C TYR A 20 -9.81 1.53 -8.62
N LYS A 21 -10.59 2.39 -7.93
CA LYS A 21 -11.24 3.57 -8.52
C LYS A 21 -10.35 4.81 -8.64
N ALA A 22 -9.11 4.77 -8.16
CA ALA A 22 -8.27 5.95 -8.01
C ALA A 22 -9.00 7.08 -7.25
N SER A 23 -9.79 6.72 -6.23
CA SER A 23 -10.57 7.64 -5.41
C SER A 23 -9.74 8.20 -4.26
N ILE A 24 -9.78 9.52 -4.05
CA ILE A 24 -9.03 10.18 -2.97
C ILE A 24 -9.41 9.69 -1.56
N TRP A 25 -10.62 9.15 -1.40
CA TRP A 25 -11.13 8.59 -0.15
C TRP A 25 -10.34 7.38 0.36
N LEU A 26 -9.56 6.72 -0.52
CA LEU A 26 -8.65 5.64 -0.11
C LEU A 26 -7.70 6.12 1.00
N TRP A 27 -7.24 7.37 0.94
CA TRP A 27 -6.32 7.92 1.94
C TRP A 27 -6.98 8.14 3.29
N VAL A 28 -8.26 8.54 3.30
CA VAL A 28 -9.04 8.69 4.52
C VAL A 28 -9.29 7.32 5.14
N THR A 29 -9.67 6.34 4.32
CA THR A 29 -9.88 4.95 4.77
C THR A 29 -8.59 4.34 5.29
N GLY A 30 -7.46 4.63 4.63
CA GLY A 30 -6.12 4.19 5.02
C GLY A 30 -5.61 4.77 6.33
N LEU A 31 -6.27 5.78 6.91
CA LEU A 31 -5.96 6.29 8.24
C LEU A 31 -6.66 5.49 9.35
N ILE A 32 -7.82 4.90 9.06
CA ILE A 32 -8.71 4.33 10.09
C ILE A 32 -8.01 3.20 10.85
N MET A 33 -7.55 2.15 10.15
CA MET A 33 -6.95 0.99 10.80
C MET A 33 -5.63 1.33 11.50
N PRO A 34 -4.67 2.06 10.88
CA PRO A 34 -3.44 2.42 11.57
C PRO A 34 -3.66 3.22 12.85
N MET A 35 -4.61 4.16 12.87
CA MET A 35 -4.92 4.92 14.09
C MET A 35 -5.48 4.03 15.21
N VAL A 36 -6.34 3.06 14.87
CA VAL A 36 -6.85 2.08 15.85
C VAL A 36 -5.70 1.23 16.40
N TYR A 37 -4.85 0.69 15.53
CA TYR A 37 -3.73 -0.17 15.95
C TYR A 37 -2.63 0.59 16.69
N MET A 38 -2.42 1.88 16.43
CA MET A 38 -1.53 2.71 17.24
C MET A 38 -1.93 2.67 18.72
N PHE A 39 -3.22 2.81 19.04
CA PHE A 39 -3.68 2.74 20.43
C PHE A 39 -3.45 1.35 21.02
N VAL A 40 -3.82 0.28 20.29
CA VAL A 40 -3.66 -1.11 20.72
C VAL A 40 -2.19 -1.46 21.00
N TYR A 41 -1.27 -1.09 20.10
CA TYR A 41 0.15 -1.40 20.26
C TYR A 41 0.83 -0.56 21.32
N TYR A 42 0.40 0.68 21.52
CA TYR A 42 0.90 1.52 22.59
C TYR A 42 0.56 0.93 23.96
N GLU A 43 -0.70 0.53 24.18
CA GLU A 43 -1.12 -0.13 25.43
C GLU A 43 -0.42 -1.46 25.66
N ALA A 44 -0.15 -2.22 24.60
CA ALA A 44 0.58 -3.49 24.66
C ALA A 44 2.10 -3.33 24.85
N GLY A 45 2.64 -2.10 24.82
CA GLY A 45 4.09 -1.85 24.89
C GLY A 45 4.86 -2.28 23.64
N LEU A 46 4.17 -2.51 22.51
CA LEU A 46 4.73 -2.97 21.24
C LEU A 46 5.19 -1.78 20.39
N TYR A 47 6.29 -1.14 20.81
CA TYR A 47 6.76 0.11 20.21
C TYR A 47 7.21 -0.03 18.74
N ALA A 48 7.73 -1.19 18.34
CA ALA A 48 8.11 -1.45 16.95
C ALA A 48 6.88 -1.42 16.03
N ASP A 49 5.82 -2.15 16.40
CA ASP A 49 4.56 -2.18 15.67
C ASP A 49 3.85 -0.82 15.70
N PHE A 50 3.87 -0.12 16.83
CA PHE A 50 3.40 1.25 16.94
C PHE A 50 4.09 2.18 15.93
N GLY A 51 5.42 2.11 15.83
CA GLY A 51 6.20 2.90 14.89
C GLY A 51 5.83 2.64 13.43
N MET A 52 5.52 1.39 13.08
CA MET A 52 5.02 1.04 11.74
C MET A 52 3.65 1.69 11.47
N GLN A 53 2.74 1.72 12.44
CA GLN A 53 1.46 2.38 12.27
C GLN A 53 1.59 3.90 12.10
N VAL A 54 2.51 4.53 12.83
CA VAL A 54 2.87 5.95 12.62
C VAL A 54 3.31 6.19 11.18
N TYR A 55 4.14 5.32 10.61
CA TYR A 55 4.55 5.41 9.22
C TYR A 55 3.34 5.37 8.26
N TYR A 56 2.42 4.41 8.45
CA TYR A 56 1.23 4.30 7.60
C TYR A 56 0.34 5.54 7.69
N VAL A 57 0.17 6.11 8.88
CA VAL A 57 -0.55 7.38 9.06
C VAL A 57 0.12 8.52 8.29
N LEU A 58 1.44 8.68 8.43
CA LEU A 58 2.18 9.72 7.72
C LEU A 58 2.13 9.54 6.20
N ALA A 59 2.26 8.29 5.73
CA ALA A 59 2.13 7.95 4.32
C ALA A 59 0.73 8.26 3.78
N ALA A 60 -0.32 7.99 4.56
CA ALA A 60 -1.69 8.28 4.17
C ALA A 60 -1.97 9.80 4.11
N ILE A 61 -1.49 10.58 5.08
CA ILE A 61 -1.54 12.04 5.06
C ILE A 61 -0.77 12.58 3.84
N TYR A 62 0.44 12.08 3.60
CA TYR A 62 1.24 12.48 2.44
C TYR A 62 0.51 12.19 1.12
N GLY A 63 -0.05 11.00 0.97
CA GLY A 63 -0.85 10.60 -0.18
C GLY A 63 -2.05 11.52 -0.41
N LEU A 64 -2.79 11.84 0.65
CA LEU A 64 -3.90 12.78 0.60
C LEU A 64 -3.47 14.16 0.11
N LEU A 65 -2.38 14.70 0.67
CA LEU A 65 -1.85 16.02 0.30
C LEU A 65 -1.36 16.04 -1.16
N VAL A 66 -0.67 14.99 -1.60
CA VAL A 66 -0.17 14.90 -2.99
C VAL A 66 -1.31 14.72 -3.97
N TRP A 67 -2.34 13.95 -3.65
CA TRP A 67 -3.49 13.78 -4.55
C TRP A 67 -4.36 15.03 -4.64
N LYS A 68 -4.44 15.81 -3.56
CA LYS A 68 -5.24 17.04 -3.50
C LYS A 68 -4.53 18.26 -4.10
N TYR A 69 -3.23 18.39 -3.87
CA TYR A 69 -2.48 19.61 -4.22
C TYR A 69 -1.31 19.37 -5.17
N GLY A 70 -0.93 18.12 -5.39
CA GLY A 70 0.19 17.77 -6.26
C GLY A 70 -0.12 18.05 -7.72
N LYS A 71 0.89 18.53 -8.45
CA LYS A 71 0.81 18.76 -9.89
C LYS A 71 1.95 18.05 -10.61
N LYS A 72 1.67 17.53 -11.81
CA LYS A 72 2.69 16.98 -12.72
C LYS A 72 2.98 17.96 -13.85
N ARG A 73 4.20 17.91 -14.40
CA ARG A 73 4.62 18.78 -15.51
C ARG A 73 3.74 18.50 -16.74
N ASN A 74 3.21 19.55 -17.36
CA ASN A 74 2.26 19.50 -18.50
C ASN A 74 0.88 18.92 -18.20
N GLN A 75 0.43 18.98 -16.93
CA GLN A 75 -0.91 18.54 -16.54
C GLN A 75 -1.98 19.50 -17.10
N LYS A 76 -2.97 18.93 -17.81
CA LYS A 76 -4.10 19.66 -18.39
C LYS A 76 -5.36 19.65 -17.50
N THR A 77 -5.45 18.70 -16.57
CA THR A 77 -6.59 18.47 -15.66
C THR A 77 -6.28 19.00 -14.25
N GLU A 78 -7.29 19.37 -13.47
CA GLU A 78 -7.07 19.74 -12.06
C GLU A 78 -6.66 18.53 -11.21
N GLU A 79 -7.18 17.34 -11.52
CA GLU A 79 -6.84 16.11 -10.82
C GLU A 79 -5.48 15.56 -11.24
N LEU A 80 -4.70 15.08 -10.26
CA LEU A 80 -3.40 14.43 -10.48
C LEU A 80 -3.58 13.22 -11.41
N PRO A 81 -2.90 13.17 -12.58
CA PRO A 81 -3.10 12.10 -13.55
C PRO A 81 -2.33 10.84 -13.17
N ILE A 82 -2.83 9.68 -13.61
CA ILE A 82 -2.11 8.41 -13.51
C ILE A 82 -0.98 8.40 -14.55
N THR A 83 0.24 8.07 -14.12
CA THR A 83 1.40 8.04 -15.04
C THR A 83 2.25 6.81 -14.80
N LYS A 84 3.18 6.54 -15.72
CA LYS A 84 4.29 5.62 -15.47
C LYS A 84 5.36 6.26 -14.60
N ILE A 85 6.06 5.44 -13.83
CA ILE A 85 7.26 5.88 -13.13
C ILE A 85 8.36 6.30 -14.10
N LYS A 86 9.10 7.36 -13.75
CA LYS A 86 10.29 7.78 -14.48
C LYS A 86 11.43 6.79 -14.23
N ARG A 87 12.15 6.40 -15.28
CA ARG A 87 13.33 5.50 -15.15
C ARG A 87 14.37 6.01 -14.16
N SER A 88 14.55 7.33 -14.06
CA SER A 88 15.46 7.95 -13.10
C SER A 88 15.10 7.72 -11.62
N LEU A 89 13.85 7.32 -11.33
CA LEU A 89 13.38 7.04 -9.97
C LEU A 89 13.47 5.55 -9.62
N LEU A 90 13.75 4.66 -10.57
CA LEU A 90 13.86 3.22 -10.31
C LEU A 90 15.05 2.92 -9.40
N LEU A 91 16.23 3.44 -9.72
CA LEU A 91 17.44 3.20 -8.91
C LEU A 91 17.31 3.80 -7.49
N PRO A 92 16.86 5.05 -7.29
CA PRO A 92 16.56 5.57 -5.96
C PRO A 92 15.52 4.74 -5.19
N SER A 93 14.47 4.26 -5.86
CA SER A 93 13.46 3.41 -5.21
C SER A 93 14.05 2.08 -4.76
N LEU A 94 14.91 1.46 -5.58
CA LEU A 94 15.61 0.23 -5.25
C LEU A 94 16.58 0.41 -4.08
N LEU A 95 17.36 1.49 -4.07
CA LEU A 95 18.27 1.80 -2.97
C LEU A 95 17.51 2.07 -1.67
N PHE A 96 16.39 2.80 -1.75
CA PHE A 96 15.52 3.02 -0.60
C PHE A 96 14.92 1.70 -0.09
N PHE A 97 14.44 0.84 -0.99
CA PHE A 97 13.96 -0.50 -0.64
C PHE A 97 15.02 -1.32 0.09
N LEU A 98 16.24 -1.41 -0.45
CA LEU A 98 17.32 -2.18 0.18
C LEU A 98 17.71 -1.62 1.55
N ALA A 99 17.74 -0.30 1.69
CA ALA A 99 18.02 0.37 2.97
C ALA A 99 16.90 0.11 3.98
N ALA A 100 15.63 0.24 3.58
CA ALA A 100 14.47 -0.05 4.42
C ALA A 100 14.45 -1.53 4.83
N TRP A 101 14.78 -2.43 3.91
CA TRP A 101 14.81 -3.87 4.17
C TRP A 101 15.87 -4.24 5.20
N GLY A 102 17.10 -3.74 5.04
CA GLY A 102 18.15 -3.95 6.03
C GLY A 102 17.80 -3.36 7.40
N ALA A 103 17.23 -2.16 7.43
CA ALA A 103 16.82 -1.50 8.67
C ALA A 103 15.69 -2.25 9.39
N LEU A 104 14.62 -2.61 8.68
CA LEU A 104 13.50 -3.37 9.23
C LEU A 104 13.92 -4.77 9.65
N TYR A 105 14.75 -5.46 8.86
CA TYR A 105 15.30 -6.75 9.25
C TYR A 105 16.07 -6.65 10.57
N PHE A 106 16.95 -5.65 10.70
CA PHE A 106 17.69 -5.41 11.94
C PHE A 106 16.76 -5.13 13.12
N ILE A 107 15.71 -4.34 12.91
CA ILE A 107 14.71 -4.05 13.95
C ILE A 107 14.01 -5.34 14.38
N LEU A 108 13.55 -6.14 13.42
CA LEU A 108 12.80 -7.36 13.69
C LEU A 108 13.63 -8.38 14.47
N ILE A 109 14.91 -8.59 14.13
CA ILE A 109 15.75 -9.57 14.83
C ILE A 109 16.24 -9.09 16.22
N ARG A 110 16.26 -7.78 16.48
CA ARG A 110 16.80 -7.22 17.73
C ARG A 110 15.72 -6.84 18.74
N PHE A 111 14.57 -6.40 18.26
CA PHE A 111 13.54 -5.78 19.10
C PHE A 111 12.18 -6.47 19.01
N THR A 112 12.05 -7.55 18.22
CA THR A 112 10.79 -8.29 18.08
C THR A 112 11.01 -9.79 18.14
N ASN A 113 9.92 -10.53 18.30
CA ASN A 113 9.90 -12.00 18.29
C ASN A 113 9.42 -12.57 16.94
N SER A 114 9.66 -11.85 15.82
CA SER A 114 9.25 -12.34 14.50
C SER A 114 9.93 -13.67 14.19
N THR A 115 9.13 -14.65 13.76
CA THR A 115 9.60 -15.98 13.36
C THR A 115 10.08 -16.04 11.91
N VAL A 116 9.75 -15.02 11.11
CA VAL A 116 10.06 -14.92 9.68
C VAL A 116 10.57 -13.52 9.32
N PRO A 117 11.60 -12.99 10.03
CA PRO A 117 12.00 -11.59 9.94
C PRO A 117 12.46 -11.17 8.54
N VAL A 118 12.99 -12.10 7.74
CA VAL A 118 13.41 -11.82 6.35
C VAL A 118 12.21 -11.49 5.45
N LEU A 119 11.15 -12.32 5.50
CA LEU A 119 9.93 -12.11 4.72
C LEU A 119 9.15 -10.91 5.25
N ASP A 120 8.93 -10.84 6.58
CA ASP A 120 8.21 -9.71 7.19
C ASP A 120 8.86 -8.35 6.84
N SER A 121 10.19 -8.26 6.89
CA SER A 121 10.90 -7.02 6.51
C SER A 121 10.88 -6.76 5.01
N PHE A 122 10.90 -7.80 4.17
CA PHE A 122 10.82 -7.67 2.70
C PHE A 122 9.47 -7.08 2.28
N GLY A 123 8.36 -7.70 2.70
CA GLY A 123 7.01 -7.25 2.36
C GLY A 123 6.71 -5.82 2.84
N ASN A 124 7.12 -5.48 4.07
CA ASN A 124 6.97 -4.11 4.59
C ASN A 124 7.82 -3.08 3.81
N SER A 125 9.07 -3.40 3.50
CA SER A 125 9.95 -2.50 2.74
C SER A 125 9.44 -2.28 1.32
N LEU A 126 8.91 -3.33 0.70
CA LEU A 126 8.31 -3.24 -0.62
C LEU A 126 7.03 -2.39 -0.56
N SER A 127 6.20 -2.58 0.47
CA SER A 127 5.01 -1.76 0.74
C SER A 127 5.33 -0.27 0.91
N PHE A 128 6.47 0.08 1.50
CA PHE A 128 6.89 1.49 1.60
C PHE A 128 7.13 2.12 0.22
N VAL A 129 7.77 1.38 -0.69
CA VAL A 129 7.93 1.81 -2.08
C VAL A 129 6.59 1.85 -2.81
N GLY A 130 5.74 0.84 -2.60
CA GLY A 130 4.40 0.75 -3.17
C GLY A 130 3.53 1.95 -2.79
N LEU A 131 3.43 2.27 -1.50
CA LEU A 131 2.69 3.43 -0.99
C LEU A 131 3.23 4.75 -1.54
N TRP A 132 4.56 4.88 -1.62
CA TRP A 132 5.14 6.06 -2.24
C TRP A 132 4.76 6.15 -3.73
N TRP A 133 4.82 5.05 -4.48
CA TRP A 133 4.40 5.03 -5.88
C TRP A 133 2.90 5.32 -6.05
N LEU A 134 2.05 4.77 -5.18
CA LEU A 134 0.61 5.04 -5.12
C LEU A 134 0.32 6.51 -4.83
N SER A 135 1.01 7.11 -3.85
CA SER A 135 0.88 8.54 -3.52
C SER A 135 1.20 9.45 -4.71
N ARG A 136 2.05 9.00 -5.64
CA ARG A 136 2.41 9.72 -6.87
C ARG A 136 1.57 9.31 -8.08
N LYS A 137 0.56 8.45 -7.90
CA LYS A 137 -0.25 7.82 -8.96
C LYS A 137 0.62 7.18 -10.05
N TYR A 138 1.62 6.40 -9.65
CA TYR A 138 2.38 5.56 -10.58
C TYR A 138 1.69 4.22 -10.75
N ILE A 139 1.42 3.83 -12.00
CA ILE A 139 0.71 2.57 -12.30
C ILE A 139 1.49 1.33 -11.86
N GLU A 140 2.83 1.40 -11.85
CA GLU A 140 3.69 0.27 -11.48
C GLU A 140 3.54 -0.13 -10.00
N GLN A 141 2.87 0.68 -9.18
CA GLN A 141 2.54 0.36 -7.79
C GLN A 141 1.74 -0.94 -7.64
N TRP A 142 0.90 -1.29 -8.63
CA TRP A 142 0.14 -2.55 -8.62
C TRP A 142 1.04 -3.78 -8.68
N TRP A 143 2.23 -3.69 -9.29
CA TRP A 143 3.20 -4.80 -9.27
C TRP A 143 3.76 -5.04 -7.88
N VAL A 144 3.95 -3.98 -7.11
CA VAL A 144 4.36 -4.10 -5.71
C VAL A 144 3.28 -4.84 -4.92
N TRP A 145 2.02 -4.43 -5.04
CA TRP A 145 0.92 -5.08 -4.31
C TRP A 145 0.71 -6.53 -4.70
N ILE A 146 0.83 -6.88 -5.99
CA ILE A 146 0.77 -8.28 -6.42
C ILE A 146 1.83 -9.13 -5.71
N VAL A 147 3.08 -8.63 -5.63
CA VAL A 147 4.17 -9.37 -4.96
C VAL A 147 3.90 -9.49 -3.45
N VAL A 148 3.55 -8.39 -2.79
CA VAL A 148 3.25 -8.36 -1.35
C VAL A 148 2.07 -9.26 -1.01
N ASP A 149 0.99 -9.21 -1.78
CA ASP A 149 -0.22 -9.99 -1.53
C ASP A 149 0.01 -11.49 -1.77
N ILE A 150 0.82 -11.88 -2.75
CA ILE A 150 1.22 -13.28 -2.96
C ILE A 150 2.05 -13.77 -1.76
N GLU A 151 3.03 -12.97 -1.33
CA GLU A 151 3.85 -13.29 -0.18
C GLU A 151 3.00 -13.48 1.08
N LEU A 152 2.10 -12.53 1.37
CA LEU A 152 1.21 -12.60 2.52
C LEU A 152 0.22 -13.76 2.42
N SER A 153 -0.35 -14.01 1.24
CA SER A 153 -1.23 -15.15 1.01
C SER A 153 -0.53 -16.48 1.34
N ALA A 154 0.70 -16.67 0.85
CA ALA A 154 1.50 -17.86 1.14
C ALA A 154 1.91 -17.95 2.62
N LEU A 155 2.31 -16.84 3.23
CA LEU A 155 2.70 -16.78 4.64
C LEU A 155 1.53 -17.15 5.55
N TYR A 156 0.34 -16.61 5.29
CA TYR A 156 -0.85 -16.93 6.09
C TYR A 156 -1.35 -18.34 5.85
N ALA A 157 -1.17 -18.91 4.65
CA ALA A 157 -1.43 -20.33 4.41
C ALA A 157 -0.49 -21.22 5.24
N TYR A 158 0.80 -20.88 5.30
CA TYR A 158 1.79 -21.57 6.14
C TYR A 158 1.49 -21.46 7.63
N LYS A 159 0.93 -20.33 8.08
CA LYS A 159 0.47 -20.13 9.47
C LYS A 159 -0.91 -20.75 9.76
N GLU A 160 -1.49 -21.48 8.81
CA GLU A 160 -2.83 -22.10 8.89
C GLU A 160 -3.99 -21.10 9.10
N ILE A 161 -3.79 -19.84 8.71
CA ILE A 161 -4.78 -18.76 8.78
C ILE A 161 -5.46 -18.62 7.41
N TYR A 162 -6.25 -19.63 7.04
CA TYR A 162 -6.79 -19.77 5.69
C TYR A 162 -7.72 -18.62 5.25
N PHE A 163 -8.49 -18.05 6.17
CA PHE A 163 -9.36 -16.91 5.84
C PHE A 163 -8.56 -15.71 5.35
N THR A 164 -7.53 -15.30 6.10
CA THR A 164 -6.65 -14.18 5.74
C THR A 164 -5.85 -14.50 4.49
N SER A 165 -5.37 -15.74 4.34
CA SER A 165 -4.68 -16.19 3.12
C SER A 165 -5.56 -16.05 1.87
N GLY A 166 -6.83 -16.47 1.95
CA GLY A 166 -7.80 -16.32 0.88
C GLY A 166 -8.15 -14.86 0.56
N LEU A 167 -8.19 -14.00 1.59
CA LEU A 167 -8.41 -12.57 1.41
C LEU A 167 -7.25 -11.91 0.64
N TYR A 168 -5.99 -12.23 0.98
CA TYR A 168 -4.84 -11.74 0.21
C TYR A 168 -4.81 -12.32 -1.21
N ALA A 169 -5.21 -13.58 -1.41
CA ALA A 169 -5.35 -14.13 -2.77
C ALA A 169 -6.40 -13.37 -3.60
N LEU A 170 -7.49 -12.93 -2.98
CA LEU A 170 -8.47 -12.04 -3.62
C LEU A 170 -7.86 -10.67 -3.95
N TYR A 171 -7.04 -10.10 -3.06
CA TYR A 171 -6.35 -8.83 -3.32
C TYR A 171 -5.40 -8.91 -4.52
N VAL A 172 -4.70 -10.04 -4.72
CA VAL A 172 -3.91 -10.27 -5.95
C VAL A 172 -4.77 -10.11 -7.21
N VAL A 173 -5.95 -10.72 -7.24
CA VAL A 173 -6.87 -10.64 -8.39
C VAL A 173 -7.33 -9.20 -8.61
N ILE A 174 -7.67 -8.49 -7.54
CA ILE A 174 -8.08 -7.08 -7.60
C ILE A 174 -6.91 -6.20 -8.05
N ALA A 175 -5.69 -6.48 -7.60
CA ALA A 175 -4.50 -5.72 -7.98
C ALA A 175 -4.17 -5.85 -9.46
N VAL A 176 -4.29 -7.06 -10.02
CA VAL A 176 -4.19 -7.29 -11.47
C VAL A 176 -5.27 -6.51 -12.23
N ALA A 177 -6.53 -6.57 -11.78
CA ALA A 177 -7.61 -5.80 -12.39
C ALA A 177 -7.38 -4.28 -12.28
N GLY A 178 -6.86 -3.82 -11.14
CA GLY A 178 -6.49 -2.44 -10.87
C GLY A 178 -5.42 -1.92 -11.82
N TYR A 179 -4.38 -2.72 -12.08
CA TYR A 179 -3.36 -2.40 -13.07
C TYR A 179 -3.98 -2.16 -14.46
N PHE A 180 -4.81 -3.08 -14.95
CA PHE A 180 -5.42 -2.93 -16.27
C PHE A 180 -6.38 -1.73 -16.35
N LYS A 181 -7.15 -1.49 -15.29
CA LYS A 181 -8.03 -0.32 -15.22
C LYS A 181 -7.23 0.98 -15.24
N TRP A 182 -6.20 1.12 -14.41
CA TRP A 182 -5.36 2.31 -14.38
C TRP A 182 -4.63 2.53 -15.70
N LYS A 183 -4.24 1.44 -16.39
CA LYS A 183 -3.65 1.51 -17.73
C LYS A 183 -4.62 2.09 -18.75
N ARG A 184 -5.89 1.69 -18.69
CA ARG A 184 -6.96 2.21 -19.54
C ARG A 184 -7.22 3.69 -19.25
N VAL A 185 -7.40 4.07 -17.99
CA VAL A 185 -7.62 5.47 -17.58
C VAL A 185 -6.47 6.37 -18.04
N MET A 186 -5.23 5.93 -17.84
CA MET A 186 -4.04 6.66 -18.29
C MET A 186 -4.01 6.86 -19.83
N ALA A 187 -4.47 5.87 -20.61
CA ALA A 187 -4.53 5.98 -22.06
C ALA A 187 -5.63 6.95 -22.52
N GLU A 188 -6.80 6.92 -21.86
CA GLU A 188 -7.92 7.84 -22.11
C GLU A 188 -7.55 9.29 -21.76
N GLU A 189 -6.89 9.52 -20.62
CA GLU A 189 -6.34 10.82 -20.21
C GLU A 189 -5.33 11.37 -21.23
N ALA A 190 -4.45 10.51 -21.76
CA ALA A 190 -3.47 10.91 -22.77
C ALA A 190 -4.12 11.33 -24.11
N GLN A 191 -5.29 10.77 -24.44
CA GLN A 191 -6.08 11.10 -25.62
C GLN A 191 -7.01 12.30 -25.41
N GLY A 192 -7.09 12.86 -24.20
CA GLY A 192 -8.00 13.95 -23.85
C GLY A 192 -9.47 13.52 -23.75
N ILE A 193 -9.74 12.22 -23.69
CA ILE A 193 -11.07 11.66 -23.50
C ILE A 193 -11.32 11.66 -22.00
N SER A 194 -11.91 12.74 -21.48
CA SER A 194 -12.36 12.79 -20.08
C SER A 194 -13.59 11.90 -19.93
N MET A 195 -13.41 10.70 -19.38
CA MET A 195 -14.53 9.94 -18.82
C MET A 195 -15.00 10.68 -17.57
N LYS A 196 -16.14 11.37 -17.68
CA LYS A 196 -16.90 11.78 -16.51
C LYS A 196 -17.52 10.52 -15.86
N SER A 197 -17.18 10.35 -14.59
CA SER A 197 -17.73 9.46 -13.53
C SER A 197 -17.55 7.94 -13.68
#